data_AF-A0A9X0TR97-F1
#
_entry.id   AF-A0A9X0TR97-F1
#
_cell.length_a   1.000
_cell.length_b   1.000
_cell.length_c   1.000
_cell.angle_alpha   90.00
_cell.angle_beta   90.00
_cell.angle_gamma   90.00
#
_symmetry.space_group_name_H-M   'P 1'
#
loop_
_entity.id
_entity.type
_entity.pdbx_description
1 polymer ?
#
loop_
_entity_poly.entity_id
_entity_poly.type
_entity_poly.pdbx_seq_one_letter_code
_entity_poly.pdbx_strand_id
1 'polypeptide(L)'
;MNQMVTISYEEQLKAKAKAVRERLMGKGKVVNIAVHAKATRTDVGVVRYLAPTRQMKKQEPREHVNTWNCHQRAIRDAERDPNKVRKFIKLRCIAHGMTYEHFQSEKRDQETSMTRRLIILETDAQFPGLKATYLGQLAHKNHTTILYMRGTVKNGYVSKWRKKFEARAE
;
A
#
# COMPACT_ATOMS: atom_id res chain seq x y z
N MET A 1 8.22 -35.39 -43.79
CA MET A 1 8.14 -33.92 -43.75
C MET A 1 8.25 -33.48 -42.30
N ASN A 2 9.37 -32.86 -41.90
CA ASN A 2 9.58 -32.39 -40.53
C ASN A 2 8.86 -31.05 -40.35
N GLN A 3 7.81 -31.03 -39.54
CA GLN A 3 7.05 -29.84 -39.20
C GLN A 3 7.94 -28.97 -38.30
N MET A 4 8.44 -27.85 -38.83
CA MET A 4 9.22 -26.87 -38.08
C MET A 4 8.25 -26.17 -37.11
N VAL A 5 8.18 -26.61 -35.86
CA VAL A 5 7.37 -25.96 -34.84
C VAL A 5 8.08 -24.67 -34.44
N THR A 6 7.67 -23.54 -35.04
CA THR A 6 8.13 -22.21 -34.65
C THR A 6 7.54 -21.87 -33.27
N ILE A 7 8.36 -22.05 -32.24
CA ILE A 7 8.05 -21.63 -30.86
C ILE A 7 7.81 -20.12 -30.89
N SER A 8 6.64 -19.70 -30.42
CA SER A 8 6.27 -18.29 -30.37
C SER A 8 7.20 -17.50 -29.43
N TYR A 9 7.33 -16.19 -29.65
CA TYR A 9 8.15 -15.32 -28.79
C TYR A 9 7.77 -15.45 -27.30
N GLU A 10 6.47 -15.58 -27.00
CA GLU A 10 5.98 -15.74 -25.64
C GLU A 10 6.46 -17.05 -24.99
N GLU A 11 6.48 -18.14 -25.74
CA GLU A 11 6.97 -19.44 -25.27
C GLU A 11 8.48 -19.39 -25.00
N GLN A 12 9.25 -18.68 -25.84
CA GLN A 12 10.68 -18.46 -25.61
C GLN A 12 10.92 -17.66 -24.32
N LEU A 13 10.12 -16.61 -24.06
CA LEU A 13 10.21 -15.83 -22.82
C LEU A 13 9.87 -16.67 -21.59
N LYS A 14 8.80 -17.47 -21.65
CA LYS A 14 8.42 -18.39 -20.57
C LYS A 14 9.53 -19.41 -20.28
N ALA A 15 10.14 -19.96 -21.32
CA ALA A 15 11.26 -20.90 -21.19
C ALA A 15 12.49 -20.24 -20.54
N LYS A 16 12.86 -19.03 -20.96
CA LYS A 16 13.97 -18.27 -20.36
C LYS A 16 13.70 -17.95 -18.88
N ALA A 17 12.51 -17.47 -18.54
CA ALA A 17 12.14 -17.18 -17.16
C ALA A 17 12.18 -18.44 -16.27
N LYS A 18 11.70 -19.58 -16.80
CA LYS A 18 11.78 -20.87 -16.12
C LYS A 18 13.22 -21.31 -15.86
N ALA A 19 14.10 -21.19 -16.86
CA ALA A 19 15.52 -21.54 -16.73
C ALA A 19 16.25 -20.67 -15.69
N VAL A 20 15.99 -19.36 -15.69
CA VAL A 20 16.55 -18.44 -14.68
C VAL A 20 16.08 -18.80 -13.28
N ARG A 21 14.78 -19.09 -13.11
CA ARG A 21 14.23 -19.51 -11.82
C ARG A 21 14.85 -20.82 -11.34
N GLU A 22 14.97 -21.82 -12.20
CA GLU A 22 15.58 -23.12 -11.85
C GLU A 22 17.04 -22.97 -11.43
N ARG A 23 17.80 -22.06 -12.07
CA ARG A 23 19.18 -21.76 -11.69
C ARG A 23 19.29 -21.14 -10.29
N LEU A 24 18.37 -20.25 -9.94
CA LEU A 24 18.39 -19.52 -8.67
C LEU A 24 17.79 -20.30 -7.50
N MET A 25 16.69 -21.01 -7.75
CA MET A 25 15.84 -21.61 -6.69
C MET A 25 15.79 -23.14 -6.76
N GLY A 26 16.48 -23.75 -7.71
CA GLY A 26 16.37 -25.18 -8.00
C GLY A 26 15.08 -25.56 -8.73
N LYS A 27 14.93 -26.86 -9.05
CA LYS A 27 13.71 -27.38 -9.67
C LYS A 27 12.52 -27.19 -8.74
N GLY A 28 11.41 -26.67 -9.27
CA GLY A 28 10.17 -26.52 -8.51
C GLY A 28 9.70 -27.88 -8.01
N LYS A 29 9.54 -28.03 -6.69
CA LYS A 29 8.90 -29.21 -6.10
C LYS A 29 7.40 -29.11 -6.37
N VAL A 30 6.88 -30.02 -7.19
CA VAL A 30 5.43 -30.20 -7.33
C VAL A 30 4.96 -30.96 -6.10
N VAL A 31 4.26 -30.26 -5.22
CA VAL A 31 3.59 -30.90 -4.08
C VAL A 31 2.20 -31.27 -4.56
N ASN A 32 1.94 -32.56 -4.71
CA ASN A 32 0.57 -33.05 -4.89
C ASN A 32 -0.17 -32.81 -3.58
N ILE A 33 -0.86 -31.67 -3.49
CA ILE A 33 -1.85 -31.46 -2.43
C ILE A 33 -2.97 -32.43 -2.74
N ALA A 34 -3.00 -33.56 -2.05
CA ALA A 34 -4.16 -34.43 -2.05
C ALA A 34 -5.33 -33.61 -1.51
N VAL A 35 -6.14 -33.07 -2.42
CA VAL A 35 -7.40 -32.43 -2.08
C VAL A 35 -8.33 -33.58 -1.68
N HIS A 36 -8.26 -33.96 -0.41
CA HIS A 36 -9.24 -34.88 0.16
C HIS A 36 -10.60 -34.21 0.06
N ALA A 37 -11.37 -34.68 -0.91
CA ALA A 37 -12.76 -34.33 -1.09
C ALA A 37 -13.54 -34.69 0.18
N LYS A 38 -14.29 -33.68 0.67
CA LYS A 38 -15.40 -33.78 1.63
C LYS A 38 -15.07 -34.48 2.95
N ALA A 39 -14.47 -33.72 3.88
CA ALA A 39 -14.56 -34.05 5.29
C ALA A 39 -16.03 -33.92 5.75
N THR A 40 -16.70 -35.07 5.82
CA THR A 40 -17.83 -35.32 6.69
C THR A 40 -17.49 -34.87 8.11
N ARG A 41 -18.42 -34.11 8.70
CA ARG A 41 -18.43 -33.67 10.10
C ARG A 41 -18.10 -34.84 11.04
N THR A 42 -17.01 -34.74 11.80
CA THR A 42 -16.91 -35.10 13.23
C THR A 42 -15.53 -34.71 13.79
N ASP A 43 -15.53 -33.76 14.73
CA ASP A 43 -14.64 -33.58 15.89
C ASP A 43 -13.24 -34.23 15.90
N VAL A 44 -12.30 -33.73 15.10
CA VAL A 44 -10.86 -33.97 15.36
C VAL A 44 -10.05 -32.69 15.14
N GLY A 45 -9.47 -32.15 16.22
CA GLY A 45 -8.28 -31.32 16.12
C GLY A 45 -8.45 -29.80 16.13
N VAL A 46 -9.45 -29.24 16.80
CA VAL A 46 -9.23 -27.91 17.39
C VAL A 46 -8.18 -28.14 18.47
N VAL A 47 -6.94 -27.71 18.25
CA VAL A 47 -5.96 -27.57 19.33
C VAL A 47 -6.59 -26.60 20.32
N ARG A 48 -7.33 -27.14 21.29
CA ARG A 48 -7.87 -26.39 22.42
C ARG A 48 -6.66 -26.12 23.30
N TYR A 49 -5.97 -25.03 23.01
CA TYR A 49 -4.96 -24.49 23.91
C TYR A 49 -5.61 -24.40 25.30
N LEU A 50 -5.05 -25.13 26.27
CA LEU A 50 -5.48 -25.02 27.66
C LEU A 50 -5.41 -23.55 28.05
N ALA A 51 -6.48 -23.05 28.67
CA ALA A 51 -6.51 -21.67 29.11
C ALA A 51 -5.32 -21.40 30.06
N PRO A 52 -4.51 -20.36 29.81
CA PRO A 52 -3.29 -20.14 30.57
C PRO A 52 -3.60 -19.97 32.06
N THR A 53 -2.85 -20.68 32.91
CA THR A 53 -3.00 -20.62 34.37
C THR A 53 -2.62 -19.24 34.90
N ARG A 54 -3.08 -18.90 36.12
CA ARG A 54 -2.77 -17.61 36.77
C ARG A 54 -1.27 -17.34 36.88
N GLN A 55 -0.45 -18.39 37.08
CA GLN A 55 1.01 -18.26 37.14
C GLN A 55 1.63 -17.98 35.77
N MET A 56 1.20 -18.65 34.71
CA MET A 56 1.66 -18.38 33.34
C MET A 56 1.36 -16.93 32.93
N LYS A 57 0.18 -16.39 33.26
CA LYS A 57 -0.16 -14.98 32.99
C LYS A 57 0.67 -13.97 33.79
N LYS A 58 1.22 -14.40 34.94
CA LYS A 58 2.06 -13.58 35.83
C LYS A 58 3.54 -13.63 35.42
N GLN A 59 3.98 -14.76 34.87
CA GLN A 59 5.35 -15.01 34.42
C GLN A 59 5.56 -14.79 32.91
N GLU A 60 4.49 -14.61 32.13
CA GLU A 60 4.59 -14.27 30.72
C GLU A 60 5.48 -13.02 30.56
N PRO A 61 6.57 -13.10 29.78
CA PRO A 61 7.41 -11.96 29.52
C PRO A 61 6.64 -10.99 28.64
N ARG A 62 5.76 -10.17 29.23
CA ARG A 62 4.92 -9.18 28.54
C ARG A 62 5.72 -8.11 27.84
N GLU A 63 7.05 -8.13 27.95
CA GLU A 63 7.96 -7.27 27.20
C GLU A 63 7.61 -7.27 25.71
N HIS A 64 7.41 -8.43 25.07
CA HIS A 64 7.07 -8.48 23.64
C HIS A 64 5.72 -7.79 23.32
N VAL A 65 4.69 -8.02 24.16
CA VAL A 65 3.37 -7.36 24.04
C VAL A 65 3.48 -5.86 24.31
N ASN A 66 4.30 -5.46 25.28
CA ASN A 66 4.54 -4.07 25.64
C ASN A 66 5.32 -3.36 24.52
N THR A 67 6.35 -3.97 23.94
CA THR A 67 7.05 -3.43 22.77
C THR A 67 6.13 -3.32 21.57
N TRP A 68 5.26 -4.30 21.33
CA TRP A 68 4.27 -4.22 20.26
C TRP A 68 3.28 -3.07 20.49
N ASN A 69 2.77 -2.93 21.72
CA ASN A 69 1.89 -1.82 22.09
C ASN A 69 2.60 -0.46 22.01
N CYS A 70 3.87 -0.38 22.41
CA CYS A 70 4.69 0.83 22.27
C CYS A 70 4.95 1.17 20.81
N HIS A 71 5.22 0.19 19.96
CA HIS A 71 5.37 0.37 18.51
C HIS A 71 4.06 0.83 17.87
N GLN A 72 2.93 0.20 18.20
CA GLN A 72 1.60 0.60 17.73
C GLN A 72 1.22 2.01 18.23
N ARG A 73 1.54 2.34 19.49
CA ARG A 73 1.39 3.72 20.00
C ARG A 73 2.30 4.68 19.27
N ALA A 74 3.56 4.34 19.03
CA ALA A 74 4.48 5.20 18.29
C ALA A 74 4.03 5.44 16.84
N ILE A 75 3.41 4.45 16.18
CA ILE A 75 2.75 4.63 14.88
C ILE A 75 1.56 5.59 15.02
N ARG A 76 0.67 5.35 15.99
CA ARG A 76 -0.53 6.17 16.23
C ARG A 76 -0.22 7.61 16.66
N ASP A 77 0.85 7.79 17.41
CA ASP A 77 1.35 9.08 17.87
C ASP A 77 2.14 9.77 16.75
N ALA A 78 2.81 9.02 15.88
CA ALA A 78 3.38 9.54 14.64
C ALA A 78 2.31 10.02 13.64
N GLU A 79 1.16 9.36 13.61
CA GLU A 79 -0.02 9.80 12.84
C GLU A 79 -0.65 11.09 13.42
N ARG A 80 -0.44 11.36 14.72
CA ARG A 80 -0.91 12.56 15.41
C ARG A 80 0.09 13.71 15.43
N ASP A 81 1.37 13.46 15.13
CA ASP A 81 2.43 14.48 15.12
C ASP A 81 2.31 15.39 13.88
N PRO A 82 1.94 16.67 14.05
CA PRO A 82 1.78 17.64 12.96
C PRO A 82 3.03 17.77 12.08
N ASN A 83 4.22 17.62 12.68
CA ASN A 83 5.48 17.83 11.99
C ASN A 83 5.80 16.70 11.01
N LYS A 84 5.36 15.47 11.31
CA LYS A 84 5.58 14.31 10.42
C LYS A 84 4.72 14.40 9.17
N VAL A 85 3.45 14.80 9.30
CA VAL A 85 2.55 15.02 8.15
C VAL A 85 3.11 16.12 7.25
N ARG A 86 3.54 17.25 7.84
CA ARG A 86 4.18 18.34 7.08
C ARG A 86 5.47 17.89 6.38
N LYS A 87 6.32 17.10 7.05
CA LYS A 87 7.55 16.54 6.46
C LYS A 87 7.22 15.62 5.28
N PHE A 88 6.21 14.77 5.42
CA PHE A 88 5.76 13.88 4.34
C PHE A 88 5.30 14.67 3.11
N ILE A 89 4.45 15.69 3.30
CA ILE A 89 4.00 16.55 2.19
C ILE A 89 5.20 17.19 1.49
N LYS A 90 6.16 17.76 2.24
CA LYS A 90 7.38 18.34 1.65
C LYS A 90 8.17 17.34 0.81
N LEU A 91 8.32 16.10 1.28
CA LEU A 91 8.99 15.04 0.51
C LEU A 91 8.23 14.70 -0.78
N ARG A 92 6.89 14.67 -0.73
CA ARG A 92 6.06 14.45 -1.92
C ARG A 92 6.12 15.61 -2.90
N CYS A 93 6.15 16.85 -2.41
CA CYS A 93 6.39 18.02 -3.25
C CYS A 93 7.69 17.88 -4.05
N ILE A 94 8.80 17.50 -3.39
CA ILE A 94 10.10 17.26 -4.06
C ILE A 94 9.99 16.14 -5.10
N ALA A 95 9.37 15.01 -4.76
CA ALA A 95 9.21 13.88 -5.67
C ALA A 95 8.43 14.24 -6.95
N HIS A 96 7.50 15.20 -6.87
CA HIS A 96 6.74 15.68 -8.00
C HIS A 96 7.30 16.96 -8.64
N GLY A 97 8.52 17.39 -8.28
CA GLY A 97 9.16 18.59 -8.86
C GLY A 97 8.47 19.90 -8.49
N MET A 98 7.75 19.94 -7.37
CA MET A 98 6.99 21.11 -6.89
C MET A 98 7.59 21.64 -5.59
N THR A 99 7.65 22.96 -5.41
CA THR A 99 8.03 23.55 -4.12
C THR A 99 6.85 23.54 -3.14
N TYR A 100 7.12 23.52 -1.83
CA TYR A 100 6.05 23.52 -0.83
C TYR A 100 5.21 24.81 -0.87
N GLU A 101 5.81 25.94 -1.22
CA GLU A 101 5.09 27.22 -1.43
C GLU A 101 4.15 27.13 -2.63
N HIS A 102 4.61 26.55 -3.74
CA HIS A 102 3.77 26.36 -4.93
C HIS A 102 2.62 25.38 -4.67
N PHE A 103 2.84 24.37 -3.84
CA PHE A 103 1.79 23.49 -3.31
C PHE A 103 0.72 24.28 -2.55
N GLN A 104 1.10 25.23 -1.69
CA GLN A 104 0.17 26.07 -0.92
C GLN A 104 -0.46 27.22 -1.74
N SER A 105 0.06 27.48 -2.94
CA SER A 105 -0.43 28.58 -3.77
C SER A 105 -1.92 28.46 -4.15
N GLU A 106 -2.51 29.60 -4.49
CA GLU A 106 -3.87 29.66 -5.02
C GLU A 106 -3.95 29.35 -6.53
N LYS A 107 -2.78 29.26 -7.19
CA LYS A 107 -2.69 29.01 -8.62
C LYS A 107 -3.39 27.70 -9.00
N ARG A 108 -4.21 27.78 -10.07
CA ARG A 108 -5.09 26.69 -10.54
C ARG A 108 -4.74 26.16 -11.92
N ASP A 109 -3.48 26.28 -12.34
CA ASP A 109 -3.00 25.60 -13.54
C ASP A 109 -3.34 24.10 -13.46
N GLN A 110 -3.69 23.48 -14.58
CA GLN A 110 -4.16 22.10 -14.59
C GLN A 110 -3.13 21.15 -13.97
N GLU A 111 -1.86 21.31 -14.33
CA GLU A 111 -0.75 20.51 -13.81
C GLU A 111 -0.58 20.70 -12.31
N THR A 112 -0.39 21.96 -11.87
CA THR A 112 -0.25 22.31 -10.44
C THR A 112 -1.42 21.77 -9.61
N SER A 113 -2.65 21.90 -10.10
CA SER A 113 -3.86 21.44 -9.40
C SER A 113 -3.91 19.92 -9.27
N MET A 114 -3.52 19.19 -10.31
CA MET A 114 -3.52 17.73 -10.30
C MET A 114 -2.39 17.16 -9.43
N THR A 115 -1.19 17.74 -9.52
CA THR A 115 -0.05 17.36 -8.67
C THR A 115 -0.34 17.64 -7.19
N ARG A 116 -0.89 18.81 -6.86
CA ARG A 116 -1.35 19.14 -5.50
C ARG A 116 -2.36 18.11 -5.00
N ARG A 117 -3.34 17.75 -5.84
CA ARG A 117 -4.35 16.76 -5.49
C ARG A 117 -3.75 15.37 -5.25
N LEU A 118 -2.78 14.94 -6.06
CA LEU A 118 -2.07 13.69 -5.83
C LEU A 118 -1.37 13.68 -4.47
N ILE A 119 -0.61 14.73 -4.16
CA ILE A 119 0.08 14.87 -2.88
C ILE A 119 -0.90 14.79 -1.70
N ILE A 120 -2.04 15.48 -1.79
CA ILE A 120 -3.10 15.45 -0.77
C ILE A 120 -3.63 14.03 -0.58
N LEU A 121 -3.88 13.30 -1.65
CA LEU A 121 -4.42 11.93 -1.60
C LEU A 121 -3.41 10.90 -1.10
N GLU A 122 -2.13 11.02 -1.49
CA GLU A 122 -1.06 10.19 -0.96
C GLU A 122 -0.87 10.42 0.54
N THR A 123 -0.99 11.68 0.98
CA THR A 123 -0.95 12.03 2.40
C THR A 123 -2.15 11.45 3.14
N ASP A 124 -3.35 11.52 2.57
CA ASP A 124 -4.56 10.95 3.15
C ASP A 124 -4.49 9.42 3.28
N ALA A 125 -3.91 8.74 2.28
CA ALA A 125 -3.71 7.30 2.29
C ALA A 125 -2.65 6.86 3.31
N GLN A 126 -1.58 7.64 3.47
CA GLN A 126 -0.54 7.39 4.46
C GLN A 126 -1.02 7.64 5.90
N PHE A 127 -1.95 8.59 6.08
CA PHE A 127 -2.49 9.00 7.38
C PHE A 127 -4.04 8.93 7.39
N PRO A 128 -4.64 7.72 7.41
CA PRO A 128 -6.09 7.53 7.23
C PRO A 128 -6.97 8.14 8.32
N GLY A 129 -6.39 8.52 9.47
CA GLY A 129 -7.08 9.23 10.56
C GLY A 129 -7.04 10.76 10.48
N LEU A 130 -6.42 11.33 9.44
CA LEU A 130 -6.20 12.76 9.37
C LEU A 130 -7.50 13.55 9.14
N LYS A 131 -7.75 14.54 10.00
CA LYS A 131 -8.91 15.44 9.84
C LYS A 131 -8.76 16.25 8.56
N ALA A 132 -9.84 16.32 7.76
CA ALA A 132 -9.86 17.08 6.51
C ALA A 132 -9.57 18.58 6.72
N THR A 133 -9.95 19.14 7.87
CA THR A 133 -9.65 20.51 8.26
C THR A 133 -8.15 20.76 8.38
N TYR A 134 -7.43 19.85 9.03
CA TYR A 134 -6.00 19.95 9.23
C TYR A 134 -5.22 19.79 7.92
N LEU A 135 -5.61 18.82 7.08
CA LEU A 135 -5.01 18.68 5.74
C LEU A 135 -5.28 19.92 4.87
N GLY A 136 -6.48 20.50 5.00
CA GLY A 136 -6.84 21.76 4.37
C GLY A 136 -5.95 22.93 4.83
N GLN A 137 -5.69 23.05 6.13
CA GLN A 137 -4.77 24.06 6.68
C GLN A 137 -3.36 23.90 6.10
N LEU A 138 -2.83 22.67 6.05
CA LEU A 138 -1.49 22.42 5.48
C LEU A 138 -1.42 22.75 3.99
N ALA A 139 -2.47 22.46 3.24
CA ALA A 139 -2.54 22.73 1.79
C ALA A 139 -3.02 24.15 1.44
N HIS A 140 -3.36 24.98 2.44
CA HIS A 140 -4.01 26.28 2.25
C HIS A 140 -5.29 26.17 1.38
N LYS A 141 -6.17 25.23 1.75
CA LYS A 141 -7.46 24.96 1.10
C LYS A 141 -8.57 24.73 2.13
N ASN A 142 -9.80 25.00 1.70
CA ASN A 142 -10.99 24.69 2.49
C ASN A 142 -11.15 23.17 2.66
N HIS A 143 -11.57 22.74 3.85
CA HIS A 143 -11.79 21.33 4.18
C HIS A 143 -12.79 20.65 3.23
N THR A 144 -13.77 21.38 2.71
CA THR A 144 -14.73 20.90 1.69
C THR A 144 -14.04 20.49 0.39
N THR A 145 -12.98 21.20 0.02
CA THR A 145 -12.15 20.88 -1.16
C THR A 145 -11.45 19.54 -0.96
N ILE A 146 -10.95 19.28 0.25
CA ILE A 146 -10.32 18.01 0.61
C ILE A 146 -11.35 16.86 0.55
N LEU A 147 -12.55 17.08 1.08
CA LEU A 147 -13.64 16.10 0.99
C LEU A 147 -14.05 15.79 -0.46
N TYR A 148 -14.15 16.82 -1.30
CA TYR A 148 -14.40 16.65 -2.73
C TYR A 148 -13.29 15.82 -3.41
N MET A 149 -12.02 16.08 -3.09
CA MET A 149 -10.89 15.31 -3.61
C MET A 149 -10.95 13.84 -3.17
N ARG A 150 -11.32 13.55 -1.92
CA ARG A 150 -11.55 12.18 -1.42
C ARG A 150 -12.68 11.48 -2.19
N GLY A 151 -13.80 12.15 -2.41
CA GLY A 151 -14.95 11.58 -3.12
C GLY A 151 -14.66 11.29 -4.59
N THR A 152 -13.89 12.16 -5.25
CA THR A 152 -13.54 12.00 -6.67
C THR A 152 -12.51 10.89 -6.94
N VAL A 153 -11.79 10.39 -5.93
CA VAL A 153 -10.97 9.16 -6.03
C VAL A 153 -11.84 7.93 -6.16
N LYS A 154 -12.96 7.84 -5.41
CA LYS A 154 -13.93 6.75 -5.58
C LYS A 154 -14.45 6.65 -7.01
N ASN A 155 -14.49 7.78 -7.73
CA ASN A 155 -14.94 7.87 -9.12
C ASN A 155 -13.80 7.70 -10.16
N GLY A 156 -12.56 7.39 -9.74
CA GLY A 156 -11.47 7.01 -10.65
C GLY A 156 -10.84 8.13 -11.50
N TYR A 157 -11.14 9.40 -11.23
CA TYR A 157 -10.74 10.54 -12.08
C TYR A 157 -9.21 10.74 -12.16
N VAL A 158 -8.50 10.55 -11.04
CA VAL A 158 -7.04 10.79 -10.94
C VAL A 158 -6.23 9.77 -11.75
N SER A 159 -6.68 8.51 -11.76
CA SER A 159 -6.05 7.43 -12.54
C SER A 159 -6.10 7.69 -14.04
N LYS A 160 -7.23 8.22 -14.55
CA LYS A 160 -7.39 8.57 -15.98
C LYS A 160 -6.43 9.68 -16.41
N TRP A 161 -6.25 10.71 -15.60
CA TRP A 161 -5.35 11.82 -15.92
C TRP A 161 -3.88 11.39 -15.96
N ARG A 162 -3.44 10.58 -14.98
CA ARG A 162 -2.06 10.08 -14.90
C ARG A 162 -1.68 9.27 -16.14
N LYS A 163 -2.54 8.34 -16.55
CA LYS A 163 -2.34 7.54 -17.77
C LYS A 163 -2.23 8.41 -19.03
N LYS A 164 -3.01 9.50 -19.12
CA LYS A 164 -2.96 10.43 -20.25
C LYS A 164 -1.64 11.22 -20.30
N PHE A 165 -1.02 11.48 -19.16
CA PHE A 165 0.24 12.21 -19.07
C PHE A 165 1.45 11.29 -19.33
N GLU A 166 1.43 10.08 -18.76
CA GLU A 166 2.43 9.04 -19.05
C GLU A 166 2.46 8.71 -20.55
N ALA A 167 1.30 8.56 -21.20
CA ALA A 167 1.19 8.33 -22.64
C ALA A 167 1.58 9.53 -23.53
N ARG A 168 1.83 10.71 -22.96
CA ARG A 168 2.33 11.89 -23.70
C ARG A 168 3.85 12.08 -23.54
N ALA A 169 4.46 11.37 -22.60
CA ALA A 169 5.88 11.43 -22.32
C ALA A 169 6.66 10.29 -23.00
N GLU A 170 5.97 9.25 -23.47
CA GLU A 170 6.45 8.22 -24.42
C GLU A 170 6.32 8.70 -25.87
#